data_AF-A0A0Q1B171-F1
#
_entry.id   AF-A0A0Q1B171-F1
#
_cell.length_a   1.000
_cell.length_b   1.000
_cell.length_c   1.000
_cell.angle_alpha   90.00
_cell.angle_beta   90.00
_cell.angle_gamma   90.00
#
_symmetry.space_group_name_H-M   'P 1'
#
loop_
_entity.id
_entity.type
_entity.pdbx_description
1 polymer ?
#
loop_
_entity_poly.entity_id
_entity_poly.type
_entity_poly.pdbx_seq_one_letter_code
_entity_poly.pdbx_strand_id
1 'polypeptide(L)'
;MDGLEKLLWSVSGLTVLQMTLGFYLSQISNPLNSRMLYVHIITGTLLFILALILIKPSGINKRLRNLSVVNSGLIVLTGIIGSGFIIFKNSTFYSTYMPYPHFLLAIGIISNYAVMLGIKRTL
;
A
#
# COMPACT_ATOMS: atom_id res chain seq x y z
N MET A 1 15.84 -17.58 -4.31
CA MET A 1 15.37 -16.26 -3.83
C MET A 1 16.54 -15.45 -3.30
N ASP A 2 16.98 -14.48 -4.08
CA ASP A 2 17.94 -13.46 -3.62
C ASP A 2 17.29 -12.46 -2.65
N GLY A 3 18.09 -11.51 -2.14
CA GLY A 3 17.63 -10.53 -1.17
C GLY A 3 16.53 -9.59 -1.68
N LEU A 4 16.58 -9.20 -2.96
CA LEU A 4 15.56 -8.35 -3.56
C LEU A 4 14.25 -9.09 -3.74
N GLU A 5 14.29 -10.34 -4.22
CA GLU A 5 13.10 -11.17 -4.34
C GLU A 5 12.44 -11.42 -2.98
N LYS A 6 13.23 -11.70 -1.93
CA LYS A 6 12.72 -11.81 -0.54
C LYS A 6 12.01 -10.52 -0.10
N LEU A 7 12.62 -9.37 -0.34
CA LEU A 7 12.05 -8.08 0.05
C LEU A 7 10.72 -7.81 -0.70
N LEU A 8 10.66 -8.09 -2.00
CA LEU A 8 9.44 -7.94 -2.80
C LEU A 8 8.31 -8.85 -2.30
N TRP A 9 8.61 -10.10 -1.92
CA TRP A 9 7.62 -11.00 -1.30
C TRP A 9 7.12 -10.46 0.05
N SER A 10 8.03 -10.03 0.92
CA SER A 10 7.67 -9.47 2.24
C SER A 10 6.77 -8.23 2.09
N VAL A 11 7.10 -7.34 1.17
CA VAL A 11 6.33 -6.11 0.92
C VAL A 11 4.98 -6.42 0.27
N SER A 12 4.91 -7.41 -0.61
CA SER A 12 3.65 -7.91 -1.18
C SER A 12 2.74 -8.48 -0.09
N GLY A 13 3.29 -9.32 0.81
CA GLY A 13 2.55 -9.87 1.95
C GLY A 13 2.05 -8.78 2.90
N LEU A 14 2.88 -7.79 3.20
CA LEU A 14 2.48 -6.63 4.00
C LEU A 14 1.37 -5.81 3.32
N THR A 15 1.40 -5.67 1.99
CA THR A 15 0.35 -5.00 1.21
C THR A 15 -0.98 -5.76 1.31
N VAL A 16 -0.96 -7.09 1.22
CA VAL A 16 -2.16 -7.92 1.41
C VAL A 16 -2.71 -7.77 2.82
N LEU A 17 -1.86 -7.83 3.85
CA LEU A 17 -2.27 -7.56 5.23
C LEU A 17 -2.93 -6.17 5.35
N GLN A 18 -2.33 -5.17 4.72
CA GLN A 18 -2.85 -3.81 4.67
C GLN A 18 -4.26 -3.73 4.07
N MET A 19 -4.47 -4.38 2.93
CA MET A 19 -5.78 -4.47 2.27
C MET A 19 -6.81 -5.17 3.15
N THR A 20 -6.43 -6.27 3.81
CA THR A 20 -7.31 -7.00 4.74
C THR A 20 -7.72 -6.13 5.93
N LEU A 21 -6.79 -5.38 6.52
CA LEU A 21 -7.07 -4.43 7.60
C LEU A 21 -8.00 -3.31 7.14
N GLY A 22 -7.75 -2.74 5.96
CA GLY A 22 -8.60 -1.72 5.36
C GLY A 22 -10.02 -2.22 5.08
N PHE A 23 -10.14 -3.45 4.56
CA PHE A 23 -11.43 -4.09 4.37
C PHE A 23 -12.16 -4.29 5.70
N TYR A 24 -11.51 -4.85 6.72
CA TYR A 24 -12.10 -4.99 8.05
C TYR A 24 -12.62 -3.66 8.61
N LEU A 25 -11.82 -2.59 8.51
CA LEU A 25 -12.19 -1.25 8.99
C LEU A 25 -13.41 -0.68 8.23
N SER A 26 -13.62 -1.07 6.98
CA SER A 26 -14.81 -0.66 6.21
C SER A 26 -16.11 -1.33 6.68
N GLN A 27 -16.03 -2.45 7.41
CA GLN A 27 -17.19 -3.22 7.84
C GLN A 27 -17.69 -2.86 9.24
N ILE A 28 -16.92 -2.08 10.00
CA ILE A 28 -17.28 -1.71 11.37
C ILE A 28 -17.92 -0.32 11.42
N SER A 29 -18.89 -0.14 12.31
CA SER A 29 -19.70 1.08 12.40
C SER A 29 -18.90 2.32 12.83
N ASN A 30 -17.88 2.14 13.68
CA ASN A 30 -17.04 3.23 14.15
C ASN A 30 -15.54 2.86 14.11
N PRO A 31 -14.91 2.95 12.92
CA PRO A 31 -13.52 2.54 12.75
C PRO A 31 -12.52 3.40 13.51
N LEU A 32 -12.87 4.65 13.85
CA LEU A 32 -12.00 5.58 14.58
C LEU A 32 -11.72 5.14 16.01
N ASN A 33 -12.60 4.32 16.59
CA ASN A 33 -12.42 3.78 17.94
C ASN A 33 -11.75 2.40 17.95
N SER A 34 -11.44 1.83 16.78
CA SER A 34 -10.87 0.49 16.68
C SER A 34 -9.36 0.49 16.88
N ARG A 35 -8.85 -0.43 17.71
CA ARG A 35 -7.41 -0.68 17.81
C ARG A 35 -6.79 -1.08 16.46
N MET A 36 -7.59 -1.69 15.58
CA MET A 36 -7.16 -2.09 14.25
C MET A 36 -6.83 -0.90 13.34
N LEU A 37 -7.39 0.28 13.60
CA LEU A 37 -7.05 1.48 12.85
C LEU A 37 -5.59 1.88 13.11
N TYR A 38 -5.12 1.81 14.36
CA TYR A 38 -3.72 2.09 14.67
C TYR A 38 -2.78 1.06 14.01
N VAL A 39 -3.16 -0.22 14.03
CA VAL A 39 -2.41 -1.27 13.33
C VAL A 39 -2.34 -0.98 11.83
N HIS A 40 -3.45 -0.56 11.23
CA HIS A 40 -3.52 -0.17 9.81
C HIS A 40 -2.63 1.05 9.51
N ILE A 41 -2.62 2.09 10.35
CA ILE A 41 -1.76 3.26 10.15
C ILE A 41 -0.27 2.89 10.28
N ILE A 42 0.09 2.12 11.31
CA ILE A 42 1.48 1.70 11.56
C ILE A 42 1.99 0.83 10.42
N THR A 43 1.23 -0.19 10.02
CA THR A 43 1.63 -1.09 8.92
C THR A 43 1.64 -0.38 7.58
N GLY A 44 0.75 0.59 7.34
CA GLY A 44 0.81 1.46 6.15
C GLY A 44 2.06 2.34 6.12
N THR A 45 2.45 2.89 7.26
CA THR A 45 3.70 3.68 7.40
C THR A 45 4.93 2.80 7.16
N LEU A 46 4.95 1.58 7.72
CA LEU A 46 6.01 0.61 7.47
C LEU A 46 6.09 0.25 5.98
N LEU A 47 4.94 0.04 5.31
CA LEU A 47 4.90 -0.24 3.89
C LEU A 47 5.51 0.89 3.06
N PHE A 48 5.23 2.14 3.41
CA PHE A 48 5.85 3.30 2.77
C PHE A 48 7.38 3.33 2.93
N ILE A 49 7.88 3.10 4.14
CA ILE A 49 9.33 3.05 4.41
C ILE A 49 9.99 1.94 3.59
N LEU A 50 9.40 0.74 3.56
CA LEU A 50 9.92 -0.37 2.78
C LEU A 50 9.89 -0.09 1.27
N ALA A 51 8.85 0.60 0.78
CA ALA A 51 8.77 1.01 -0.62
C ALA A 51 9.92 1.97 -1.01
N LEU A 52 10.28 2.91 -0.13
CA LEU A 52 11.43 3.79 -0.36
C LEU A 52 12.76 3.02 -0.35
N ILE A 53 12.93 2.10 0.60
CA ILE A 53 14.13 1.24 0.69
C ILE A 53 14.29 0.40 -0.58
N LEU A 54 13.18 -0.11 -1.15
CA LEU A 54 13.16 -0.92 -2.37
C LEU A 54 13.69 -0.21 -3.61
N ILE A 55 13.71 1.12 -3.67
CA ILE A 55 14.17 1.88 -4.84
C ILE A 55 15.65 1.60 -5.13
N LYS A 56 16.50 1.58 -4.10
CA LYS A 56 17.95 1.37 -4.24
C LYS A 56 18.32 -0.02 -4.80
N PRO A 57 17.88 -1.15 -4.22
CA PRO A 57 18.20 -2.47 -4.77
C PRO A 57 17.53 -2.72 -6.13
N SER A 58 16.41 -2.05 -6.42
CA SER A 58 15.79 -2.10 -7.76
C SER A 58 16.58 -1.38 -8.84
N GLY A 59 17.62 -0.60 -8.48
CA GLY A 59 18.43 0.19 -9.40
C GLY A 59 19.22 -0.62 -10.44
N ILE A 60 19.34 -1.94 -10.25
CA ILE A 60 20.00 -2.86 -11.19
C ILE A 60 19.26 -2.90 -12.55
N ASN A 61 17.94 -2.73 -12.54
CA ASN A 61 17.11 -2.71 -13.74
C ASN A 61 16.26 -1.44 -13.78
N LYS A 62 16.39 -0.64 -14.85
CA LYS A 62 15.66 0.63 -15.01
C LYS A 62 14.14 0.46 -14.87
N ARG A 63 13.58 -0.65 -15.38
CA ARG A 63 12.15 -0.95 -15.27
C ARG A 63 11.76 -1.24 -13.82
N LEU A 64 12.50 -2.08 -13.09
CA LEU A 64 12.25 -2.34 -11.68
C LEU A 64 12.33 -1.05 -10.84
N ARG A 65 13.35 -0.22 -11.07
CA ARG A 65 13.48 1.07 -10.39
C ARG A 65 12.28 1.98 -10.63
N ASN A 66 11.82 2.11 -11.87
CA ASN A 66 10.65 2.93 -12.20
C ASN A 66 9.40 2.41 -11.49
N LEU A 67 9.17 1.09 -11.49
CA LEU A 67 8.03 0.48 -10.81
C LEU A 67 8.09 0.69 -9.29
N SER A 68 9.26 0.62 -8.65
CA SER A 68 9.45 0.95 -7.24
C SER A 68 9.05 2.39 -6.93
N VAL A 69 9.49 3.35 -7.75
CA VAL A 69 9.16 4.78 -7.59
C VAL A 69 7.65 5.00 -7.75
N VAL A 70 7.04 4.38 -8.77
CA VAL A 70 5.58 4.43 -8.96
C VAL A 70 4.86 3.87 -7.73
N ASN A 71 5.31 2.74 -7.18
CA ASN A 71 4.71 2.18 -5.98
C ASN A 71 4.82 3.09 -4.76
N SER A 72 5.97 3.74 -4.55
CA SER A 72 6.10 4.75 -3.49
C SER A 72 5.09 5.88 -3.66
N GLY A 73 4.91 6.38 -4.90
CA GLY A 73 3.91 7.41 -5.20
C GLY A 73 2.47 6.96 -4.93
N LEU A 74 2.11 5.75 -5.37
CA LEU A 74 0.79 5.18 -5.13
C LEU A 74 0.51 5.01 -3.63
N ILE A 75 1.50 4.57 -2.85
CA ILE A 75 1.37 4.42 -1.38
C ILE A 75 1.15 5.78 -0.72
N VAL A 76 1.87 6.83 -1.15
CA VAL A 76 1.67 8.19 -0.64
C VAL A 76 0.25 8.68 -0.93
N LEU A 77 -0.22 8.53 -2.18
CA LEU A 77 -1.59 8.92 -2.56
C LEU A 77 -2.64 8.15 -1.76
N THR A 78 -2.44 6.85 -1.58
CA THR A 78 -3.30 6.00 -0.76
C THR A 78 -3.33 6.47 0.69
N GLY A 79 -2.17 6.81 1.27
CA GLY A 79 -2.08 7.35 2.64
C GLY A 79 -2.74 8.71 2.81
N ILE A 80 -2.62 9.62 1.82
CA ILE A 80 -3.33 10.90 1.80
C ILE A 80 -4.84 10.66 1.85
N ILE A 81 -5.36 9.79 0.97
CA ILE A 81 -6.78 9.42 0.99
C ILE A 81 -7.14 8.65 2.28
N GLY A 82 -6.24 7.85 2.83
CA GLY A 82 -6.44 7.18 4.13
C GLY A 82 -6.67 8.19 5.26
N SER A 83 -5.82 9.21 5.34
CA SER A 83 -5.88 10.26 6.36
C SER A 83 -7.16 11.10 6.27
N GLY A 84 -7.68 11.34 5.07
CA GLY A 84 -8.93 12.07 4.93
C GLY A 84 -10.15 11.33 5.49
N PHE A 85 -10.13 9.99 5.63
CA PHE A 85 -11.23 9.26 6.31
C PHE A 85 -11.30 9.64 7.79
N ILE A 86 -10.18 10.07 8.37
CA ILE A 86 -10.07 10.50 9.76
C ILE A 86 -10.46 11.98 9.87
N ILE A 87 -9.89 12.82 8.99
CA ILE A 87 -10.07 14.28 9.03
C ILE A 87 -11.49 14.68 8.60
N PHE A 88 -11.99 14.11 7.51
CA PHE A 88 -13.29 14.45 6.90
C PHE A 88 -14.36 13.41 7.22
N LYS A 89 -14.32 12.81 8.42
CA LYS A 89 -15.23 11.73 8.84
C LYS A 89 -16.73 12.06 8.73
N ASN A 90 -17.10 13.35 8.79
CA ASN A 90 -18.49 13.81 8.68
C ASN A 90 -18.90 14.16 7.24
N SER A 91 -17.98 14.07 6.27
CA SER A 91 -18.26 14.37 4.86
C SER A 91 -18.88 13.16 4.18
N THR A 92 -20.10 13.32 3.68
CA THR A 92 -20.78 12.31 2.86
C THR A 92 -20.01 11.98 1.59
N PHE A 93 -19.35 12.98 1.00
CA PHE A 93 -18.49 12.77 -0.15
C PHE A 93 -17.36 11.79 0.20
N TYR A 94 -16.73 12.00 1.36
CA TYR A 94 -15.60 11.20 1.79
C TYR A 94 -16.02 9.79 2.20
N SER A 95 -17.09 9.64 2.98
CA SER A 95 -17.57 8.34 3.43
C SER A 95 -18.14 7.48 2.29
N THR A 96 -18.72 8.10 1.26
CA THR A 96 -19.38 7.39 0.17
C THR A 96 -18.47 7.12 -1.02
N TYR A 97 -17.72 8.14 -1.49
CA TYR A 97 -17.02 8.05 -2.77
C TYR A 97 -15.53 7.77 -2.65
N MET A 98 -14.85 8.23 -1.59
CA MET A 98 -13.41 8.02 -1.44
C MET A 98 -12.98 6.56 -1.13
N PRO A 99 -13.82 5.64 -0.61
CA PRO A 99 -13.43 4.23 -0.49
C PRO A 99 -13.06 3.59 -1.84
N TYR A 100 -13.75 3.94 -2.93
CA TYR A 100 -13.51 3.39 -4.25
C TYR A 100 -12.10 3.70 -4.80
N PRO A 101 -11.66 4.97 -4.93
CA PRO A 101 -10.31 5.28 -5.37
C PRO A 101 -9.25 4.81 -4.38
N HIS A 102 -9.53 4.82 -3.07
CA HIS A 102 -8.59 4.27 -2.07
C HIS A 102 -8.33 2.77 -2.31
N PHE A 103 -9.38 1.99 -2.55
CA PHE A 103 -9.26 0.56 -2.85
C PHE A 103 -8.60 0.31 -4.22
N LEU A 104 -8.94 1.10 -5.25
CA LEU A 104 -8.33 1.00 -6.57
C LEU A 104 -6.80 1.23 -6.51
N LEU A 105 -6.35 2.22 -5.73
CA LEU A 105 -4.92 2.47 -5.54
C LEU A 105 -4.24 1.29 -4.83
N ALA A 106 -4.89 0.69 -3.84
CA ALA A 106 -4.39 -0.50 -3.16
C ALA A 106 -4.21 -1.69 -4.13
N ILE A 107 -5.17 -1.91 -5.04
CA ILE A 107 -5.04 -2.89 -6.14
C ILE A 107 -3.84 -2.54 -7.02
N GLY A 108 -3.70 -1.27 -7.42
CA GLY A 108 -2.56 -0.81 -8.22
C GLY A 108 -1.21 -1.13 -7.58
N ILE A 109 -1.09 -0.92 -6.26
CA ILE A 109 0.14 -1.20 -5.49
C ILE A 109 0.49 -2.69 -5.56
N ILE A 110 -0.46 -3.58 -5.23
CA ILE A 110 -0.20 -5.02 -5.22
C ILE A 110 0.04 -5.58 -6.63
N SER A 111 -0.71 -5.14 -7.63
CA SER A 111 -0.49 -5.53 -9.02
C SER A 111 0.89 -5.14 -9.51
N ASN A 112 1.37 -3.94 -9.15
CA ASN A 112 2.70 -3.49 -9.52
C ASN A 112 3.79 -4.31 -8.82
N TYR A 113 3.64 -4.67 -7.54
CA TYR A 113 4.58 -5.59 -6.87
C TYR A 113 4.59 -6.99 -7.51
N ALA A 114 3.44 -7.50 -7.96
CA ALA A 114 3.38 -8.78 -8.69
C ALA A 114 4.15 -8.70 -10.02
N VAL A 115 4.03 -7.60 -10.77
CA VAL A 115 4.82 -7.37 -11.99
C VAL A 115 6.32 -7.30 -11.68
N MET A 116 6.71 -6.60 -10.61
CA MET A 116 8.10 -6.53 -10.19
C MET A 116 8.68 -7.90 -9.82
N LEU A 117 7.92 -8.74 -9.11
CA LEU A 117 8.31 -10.13 -8.83
C LEU A 117 8.48 -10.94 -10.11
N GLY A 118 7.56 -10.81 -11.08
CA GLY A 118 7.67 -11.46 -12.38
C GLY A 118 8.94 -11.06 -13.14
N ILE A 119 9.22 -9.76 -13.22
CA ILE A 119 10.45 -9.26 -13.85
C ILE A 119 11.68 -9.78 -13.11
N LYS A 120 11.72 -9.71 -11.77
CA LYS A 120 12.90 -10.10 -11.00
C LYS A 120 13.26 -11.58 -11.17
N ARG A 121 12.27 -12.45 -11.42
CA ARG A 121 12.48 -13.87 -11.67
C ARG A 121 13.02 -14.19 -13.06
N THR A 122 12.93 -13.23 -13.98
CA THR A 122 13.46 -13.34 -15.35
C THR A 122 14.85 -12.73 -15.52
N LEU A 123 15.39 -12.11 -14.46
CA LEU A 123 16.71 -11.47 -14.38
C LEU A 123 17.64 -12.27 -13.48
#